data_AF-A0A524M6J0-F1
#
_entry.id   AF-A0A524M6J0-F1
#
_cell.length_a   1.000
_cell.length_b   1.000
_cell.length_c   1.000
_cell.angle_alpha   90.00
_cell.angle_beta   90.00
_cell.angle_gamma   90.00
#
_symmetry.space_group_name_H-M   'P 1'
#
loop_
_entity.id
_entity.type
_entity.pdbx_description
1 polymer ?
#
loop_
_entity_poly.entity_id
_entity_poly.type
_entity_poly.pdbx_seq_one_letter_code
_entity_poly.pdbx_strand_id
1 'polypeptide(L)' 'NGDLDAIYVDEPIVGLYSSVYSVAIRFTVTAPPTAFYIRYGSDRLAGAINSAIANAFADGTLDALIAKWFG' A
#
# COMPACT_ATOMS: atom_id res chain seq x y z
N ASN A 1 19.82 -18.31 -2.09
CA ASN A 1 20.25 -19.37 -1.16
C ASN A 1 19.31 -20.56 -1.09
N GLY A 2 18.03 -20.45 -1.50
CA GLY A 2 17.14 -21.63 -1.53
C GLY A 2 16.66 -22.08 -0.16
N ASP A 3 16.85 -21.25 0.87
CA ASP A 3 16.42 -21.54 2.25
C ASP A 3 14.90 -21.41 2.45
N LEU A 4 14.22 -20.75 1.50
CA LEU A 4 12.77 -20.53 1.48
C LEU A 4 12.24 -20.76 0.06
N ASP A 5 11.15 -21.51 -0.06
CA ASP A 5 10.48 -21.76 -1.35
C ASP A 5 9.57 -20.61 -1.79
N ALA A 6 8.96 -19.92 -0.81
CA ALA A 6 8.04 -18.80 -1.05
C ALA A 6 8.00 -17.85 0.14
N ILE A 7 7.58 -16.61 -0.12
CA ILE A 7 7.28 -15.59 0.88
C ILE A 7 5.89 -15.01 0.62
N TYR A 8 5.25 -14.49 1.68
CA TYR A 8 3.95 -13.85 1.61
C TYR A 8 4.11 -12.36 1.94
N VAL A 9 3.87 -11.51 0.96
CA VAL A 9 4.21 -10.08 0.97
C VAL A 9 3.29 -9.32 0.02
N ASP A 10 3.18 -8.01 0.22
CA ASP A 10 2.39 -7.13 -0.64
C ASP A 10 2.89 -7.12 -2.10
N GLU A 11 1.93 -7.14 -3.02
CA GLU A 11 2.18 -7.23 -4.46
C GLU A 11 3.14 -6.15 -5.01
N PRO A 12 2.99 -4.85 -4.65
CA PRO A 12 3.86 -3.80 -5.21
C PRO A 12 5.34 -4.00 -4.86
N ILE A 13 5.63 -4.64 -3.72
CA ILE A 13 6.99 -4.95 -3.30
C ILE A 13 7.61 -6.00 -4.22
N VAL A 14 6.86 -7.02 -4.62
CA VAL A 14 7.34 -8.04 -5.56
C VAL A 14 7.60 -7.43 -6.93
N GLY A 15 6.76 -6.49 -7.37
CA GLY A 15 7.00 -5.69 -8.58
C GLY A 15 8.40 -5.06 -8.58
N LEU A 16 8.76 -4.35 -7.51
CA LEU A 16 10.10 -3.76 -7.37
C LEU A 16 11.22 -4.81 -7.40
N TYR A 17 11.11 -5.88 -6.61
CA TYR A 17 12.17 -6.88 -6.49
C TYR A 17 12.33 -7.76 -7.73
N SER A 18 11.28 -7.96 -8.53
CA SER A 18 11.35 -8.72 -9.78
C SER A 18 12.30 -8.11 -10.81
N SER A 19 12.62 -6.81 -10.69
CA SER A 19 13.61 -6.13 -11.53
C SER A 19 15.06 -6.50 -11.22
N VAL A 20 15.31 -7.02 -10.01
CA VAL A 20 16.66 -7.34 -9.50
C VAL A 20 16.84 -8.85 -9.33
N TYR A 21 15.79 -9.54 -8.90
CA TYR A 21 15.80 -10.97 -8.58
C TYR A 21 14.78 -11.72 -9.43
N SER A 22 15.09 -12.97 -9.76
CA SER A 22 14.17 -13.87 -10.48
C SER A 22 13.06 -14.39 -9.55
N VAL A 23 12.20 -13.49 -9.08
CA VAL A 23 11.00 -13.77 -8.27
C VAL A 23 9.74 -13.46 -9.07
N ALA A 24 8.68 -14.22 -8.82
CA ALA A 24 7.40 -14.04 -9.51
C ALA A 24 6.25 -14.31 -8.54
N ILE A 25 5.14 -13.59 -8.74
CA ILE A 25 3.90 -13.81 -8.01
C ILE A 25 3.26 -15.10 -8.51
N ARG A 26 2.93 -16.02 -7.59
CA ARG A 26 2.25 -17.30 -7.89
C ARG A 26 0.88 -17.43 -7.26
N PHE A 27 0.56 -16.56 -6.31
CA PHE A 27 -0.67 -16.59 -5.54
C PHE A 27 -0.98 -15.18 -5.05
N THR A 28 -2.25 -14.77 -5.13
CA THR A 28 -2.73 -13.48 -4.63
C THR A 28 -4.02 -13.68 -3.83
N VAL A 29 -4.19 -12.84 -2.82
CA VAL A 29 -5.46 -12.69 -2.10
C VAL A 29 -5.76 -11.22 -1.95
N THR A 30 -7.05 -10.88 -1.87
CA THR A 30 -7.47 -9.51 -1.64
C THR A 30 -6.97 -9.02 -0.30
N ALA A 31 -6.10 -8.00 -0.32
CA ALA A 31 -5.65 -7.33 0.89
C ALA A 31 -6.78 -6.46 1.48
N PRO A 32 -6.85 -6.30 2.81
CA PRO A 32 -7.72 -5.30 3.41
C PRO A 32 -7.27 -3.88 3.00
N PRO A 33 -8.17 -2.88 3.06
CA PRO A 33 -7.79 -1.49 2.81
C PRO A 33 -6.64 -1.03 3.74
N THR A 34 -5.66 -0.33 3.19
CA THR A 34 -4.58 0.29 3.95
C THR A 34 -5.09 1.56 4.65
N ALA A 35 -4.73 1.74 5.93
CA ALA A 35 -5.18 2.89 6.73
C ALA A 35 -4.06 3.42 7.63
N PHE A 36 -4.18 4.69 8.04
CA PHE A 36 -3.32 5.25 9.08
C PHE A 36 -3.76 4.80 10.47
N TYR A 37 -2.82 4.23 11.22
CA TYR A 37 -3.01 3.94 12.64
C TYR A 37 -2.75 5.18 13.48
N ILE A 38 -3.69 5.52 14.35
CA ILE A 38 -3.62 6.65 15.28
C ILE A 38 -3.96 6.20 16.70
N ARG A 39 -3.58 7.02 17.69
CA ARG A 39 -3.91 6.75 19.09
C ARG A 39 -5.42 6.73 19.29
N TYR A 40 -5.91 5.70 19.97
CA TYR A 40 -7.32 5.59 20.35
C TYR A 40 -7.83 6.83 21.11
N GLY A 41 -9.07 7.24 20.83
CA GLY A 41 -9.69 8.44 21.40
C GLY A 41 -9.20 9.77 20.81
N SER A 42 -8.41 9.75 19.73
CA SER A 42 -7.92 10.97 19.06
C SER A 42 -8.90 11.45 17.97
N ASP A 43 -10.19 11.58 18.28
CA ASP A 43 -11.26 11.76 17.29
C ASP A 43 -11.08 13.01 16.42
N ARG A 44 -10.60 14.11 17.01
CA ARG A 44 -10.29 15.34 16.26
C ARG A 44 -9.19 15.12 15.22
N LEU A 45 -8.15 14.35 15.57
CA LEU A 45 -7.07 14.01 14.65
C LEU A 45 -7.56 13.04 13.57
N ALA A 46 -8.34 12.03 13.96
CA ALA A 46 -8.97 11.08 13.05
C ALA A 46 -9.80 11.78 11.99
N GLY A 47 -10.67 12.71 12.41
CA GLY A 47 -11.52 13.50 11.53
C GLY A 47 -10.70 14.34 10.55
N ALA A 48 -9.68 15.05 11.04
CA ALA A 48 -8.83 15.89 10.19
C ALA A 48 -8.08 15.05 9.12
N ILE A 49 -7.53 13.90 9.49
CA ILE A 49 -6.85 12.99 8.55
C ILE A 49 -7.84 12.45 7.51
N ASN A 50 -9.00 11.98 7.95
CA ASN A 50 -10.02 11.44 7.03
C ASN A 50 -10.53 12.49 6.05
N SER A 51 -10.76 13.73 6.50
CA SER A 51 -11.13 14.83 5.60
C SER A 51 -10.03 15.15 4.60
N ALA A 52 -8.76 15.15 5.02
CA ALA A 52 -7.63 15.38 4.11
C ALA A 52 -7.53 14.29 3.04
N ILE A 53 -7.70 13.01 3.42
CA ILE A 53 -7.71 11.88 2.47
C ILE A 53 -8.87 12.00 1.49
N ALA A 54 -10.07 12.30 1.98
CA ALA A 54 -11.26 12.45 1.12
C ALA A 54 -11.07 13.57 0.09
N ASN A 55 -10.49 14.70 0.50
CA ASN A 55 -10.18 15.81 -0.41
C ASN A 55 -9.12 15.42 -1.45
N ALA A 56 -8.03 14.77 -1.02
CA ALA A 56 -6.96 14.31 -1.91
C ALA A 56 -7.43 13.23 -2.90
N PHE A 57 -8.42 12.43 -2.52
CA PHE A 57 -9.08 11.51 -3.44
C PHE A 57 -9.97 12.27 -4.44
N ALA A 58 -10.76 13.24 -3.97
CA ALA A 58 -11.67 14.01 -4.81
C ALA A 58 -10.96 14.89 -5.84
N ASP A 59 -9.77 15.42 -5.52
CA ASP A 59 -8.99 16.28 -6.42
C ASP A 59 -7.96 15.52 -7.28
N GLY A 60 -7.89 14.19 -7.14
CA GLY A 60 -6.97 13.33 -7.89
C GLY A 60 -5.52 13.35 -7.41
N THR A 61 -5.20 14.09 -6.33
CA THR A 61 -3.85 14.09 -5.73
C THR A 61 -3.44 12.69 -5.30
N LEU A 62 -4.36 11.91 -4.74
CA LEU A 62 -4.07 10.55 -4.29
C LEU A 62 -3.76 9.62 -5.48
N ASP A 63 -4.51 9.73 -6.58
CA ASP A 63 -4.24 8.96 -7.80
C ASP A 63 -2.87 9.32 -8.40
N ALA A 64 -2.53 10.62 -8.42
CA ALA A 64 -1.22 11.08 -8.88
C ALA A 64 -0.08 10.56 -8.02
N LEU A 65 -0.27 10.46 -6.69
CA LEU A 65 0.71 9.88 -5.78
C LEU A 65 0.85 8.37 -6.02
N ILE A 66 -0.24 7.64 -6.17
CA ILE A 66 -0.21 6.19 -6.45
C ILE A 66 0.54 5.92 -7.76
N ALA A 67 0.20 6.64 -8.83
CA ALA A 67 0.86 6.50 -10.13
C ALA A 67 2.35 6.83 -10.06
N LYS A 68 2.75 7.85 -9.28
CA LYS A 68 4.15 8.24 -9.14
C LYS A 68 5.02 7.16 -8.49
N TRP A 69 4.47 6.43 -7.50
CA TRP A 69 5.25 5.50 -6.69
C TRP A 69 5.07 4.03 -7.09
N PHE A 70 3.95 3.69 -7.72
CA PHE A 70 3.58 2.31 -8.05
C PHE A 70 3.18 2.09 -9.52
N GLY A 71 3.12 3.15 -10.32
CA GLY A 71 2.77 3.10 -11.75
C GLY A 71 3.98 3.09 -12.68
#